data_AF-A0A397HJR8-F1
#
_entry.id   AF-A0A397HJR8-F1
#
_cell.length_a   1.000
_cell.length_b   1.000
_cell.length_c   1.000
_cell.angle_alpha   90.00
_cell.angle_beta   90.00
_cell.angle_gamma   90.00
#
_symmetry.space_group_name_H-M   'P 1'
#
loop_
_entity.id
_entity.type
_entity.pdbx_description
1 polymer ?
#
loop_
_entity_poly.entity_id
_entity_poly.type
_entity_poly.pdbx_seq_one_letter_code
_entity_poly.pdbx_strand_id
1 'polypeptide(L)' 'MKRVRIPAKNGNPVIPHNSEITMINSSGECIDRLPVLIKRETQDLSVKKAYDAIFWNLPEKYVWKETPPKQSQKA' A
#
# COMPACT_ATOMS: atom_id res chain seq x y z
N MET A 1 9.04 -19.33 -3.40
CA MET A 1 8.16 -18.20 -3.06
C MET A 1 6.90 -18.28 -3.93
N LYS A 2 5.74 -18.64 -3.37
CA LYS A 2 4.48 -18.72 -4.15
C LYS A 2 3.97 -17.31 -4.40
N ARG A 3 3.77 -16.94 -5.67
CA ARG A 3 3.18 -15.67 -6.08
C ARG A 3 1.68 -15.87 -6.26
N VAL A 4 0.88 -14.97 -5.71
CA VAL A 4 -0.56 -14.91 -5.98
C VAL A 4 -0.82 -13.88 -7.08
N ARG A 5 -1.67 -14.23 -8.06
CA ARG A 5 -2.18 -13.31 -9.07
C ARG A 5 -3.70 -13.32 -8.99
N ILE A 6 -4.29 -12.14 -8.85
CA ILE A 6 -5.74 -11.95 -8.78
C ILE A 6 -6.14 -11.24 -10.07
N PRO A 7 -6.99 -11.83 -10.93
CA PRO A 7 -7.43 -11.19 -12.17
C PRO A 7 -8.33 -9.99 -11.88
N ALA A 8 -8.38 -9.03 -12.79
CA ALA A 8 -9.29 -7.90 -12.68
C ALA A 8 -10.76 -8.35 -12.75
N LYS A 9 -11.65 -7.63 -12.07
CA LYS A 9 -13.10 -7.83 -12.16
C LYS A 9 -13.69 -6.66 -12.96
N ASN A 10 -14.31 -6.96 -14.10
CA ASN A 10 -14.90 -5.97 -15.00
C ASN A 10 -13.90 -4.86 -15.42
N GLY A 11 -12.65 -5.23 -15.70
CA GLY A 11 -11.60 -4.29 -16.09
C GLY A 11 -11.00 -3.48 -14.93
N ASN A 12 -11.52 -3.61 -13.71
CA ASN A 12 -11.05 -2.89 -12.53
C ASN A 12 -10.23 -3.77 -11.58
N PRO A 13 -9.25 -3.20 -10.84
CA PRO A 13 -8.58 -3.90 -9.76
C PRO A 13 -9.58 -4.44 -8.72
N VAL A 14 -9.36 -5.68 -8.27
CA VAL A 14 -10.27 -6.33 -7.31
C VAL A 14 -10.10 -5.77 -5.90
N ILE A 15 -8.91 -5.31 -5.55
CA ILE A 15 -8.62 -4.67 -4.27
C ILE A 15 -8.89 -3.17 -4.44
N PRO A 16 -9.90 -2.61 -3.77
CA PRO A 16 -10.23 -1.19 -3.88
C PRO A 16 -9.11 -0.31 -3.33
N HIS A 17 -8.96 0.89 -3.89
CA HIS A 17 -8.09 1.90 -3.30
C HIS A 17 -8.51 2.22 -1.86
N ASN A 18 -7.54 2.44 -0.98
CA ASN A 18 -7.74 2.85 0.41
C ASN A 18 -8.41 1.78 1.31
N SER A 19 -8.43 0.51 0.88
CA SER A 19 -8.87 -0.60 1.74
C SER A 19 -7.74 -1.12 2.63
N GLU A 20 -8.10 -1.64 3.80
CA GLU A 20 -7.16 -2.35 4.69
C GLU A 20 -6.75 -3.70 4.10
N ILE A 21 -5.49 -4.11 4.30
CA ILE A 21 -4.96 -5.42 3.96
C ILE A 21 -4.46 -6.11 5.24
N THR A 22 -4.98 -7.30 5.50
CA THR A 22 -4.52 -8.18 6.57
C THR A 22 -4.04 -9.52 6.02
N MET A 23 -3.41 -10.32 6.87
CA MET A 23 -2.92 -11.65 6.51
C MET A 23 -3.49 -12.69 7.45
N ILE A 24 -4.05 -13.76 6.89
CA ILE A 24 -4.54 -14.92 7.64
C ILE A 24 -3.54 -16.06 7.46
N ASN A 25 -3.17 -16.71 8.57
CA ASN A 25 -2.27 -17.87 8.55
C ASN A 25 -3.01 -19.13 8.09
N SER A 26 -2.28 -20.24 7.91
CA SER A 26 -2.88 -21.52 7.49
C SER A 26 -3.88 -22.10 8.50
N SER A 27 -3.83 -21.66 9.76
CA SER A 27 -4.76 -22.06 10.83
C SER A 27 -6.02 -21.19 10.88
N GLY A 28 -6.11 -20.15 10.06
CA GLY A 28 -7.26 -19.23 10.03
C GLY A 28 -7.12 -18.01 10.96
N GLU A 29 -5.99 -17.85 11.65
CA GLU A 29 -5.76 -16.73 12.55
C GLU A 29 -5.25 -15.50 11.79
N CYS A 30 -5.77 -14.32 12.13
CA CYS A 30 -5.22 -13.06 11.64
C CYS A 30 -3.86 -12.81 12.29
N ILE A 31 -2.89 -12.43 11.48
CA ILE A 31 -1.55 -12.07 11.95
C ILE A 31 -1.45 -10.54 11.98
N ASP A 32 -1.07 -9.98 13.14
CA ASP A 32 -0.79 -8.56 13.33
C ASP A 32 0.55 -8.15 12.69
N ARG A 33 0.66 -8.28 11.37
CA ARG A 33 1.84 -7.95 10.58
C ARG A 33 1.45 -7.18 9.33
N LEU A 34 2.28 -6.19 9.00
CA LEU A 34 2.16 -5.41 7.78
C LEU A 34 3.00 -6.05 6.67
N PRO A 35 2.52 -6.05 5.40
CA PRO A 35 3.35 -6.46 4.27
C PRO A 35 4.57 -5.55 4.12
N VAL A 36 5.76 -6.14 3.96
CA VAL A 36 7.04 -5.41 3.87
C VAL A 36 7.10 -4.36 2.75
N LEU A 37 6.31 -4.52 1.68
CA LEU A 37 6.29 -3.63 0.52
C LEU A 37 5.02 -2.76 0.44
N ILE A 38 4.32 -2.56 1.55
CA ILE A 38 3.16 -1.66 1.59
C ILE A 38 3.61 -0.21 1.35
N LYS A 39 2.79 0.56 0.63
CA LYS A 39 3.12 1.96 0.27
C LYS A 39 2.52 2.99 1.21
N ARG A 40 1.49 2.62 1.97
CA ARG A 40 0.78 3.51 2.88
C ARG A 40 0.30 2.74 4.10
N GLU A 41 0.42 3.39 5.24
CA GLU A 41 -0.07 2.92 6.53
C GLU A 41 -0.87 4.05 7.19
N THR A 42 -1.82 3.68 8.04
CA THR A 42 -2.58 4.62 8.87
C THR A 42 -2.65 4.14 10.30
N GLN A 43 -2.81 5.06 11.25
CA GLN A 43 -2.97 4.73 12.66
C GLN A 43 -4.13 5.54 13.22
N ASP A 44 -5.15 4.84 13.70
CA ASP A 44 -6.23 5.44 14.47
C ASP A 44 -6.04 5.11 15.95
N LEU A 45 -5.48 6.08 16.69
CA LEU A 45 -5.19 5.96 18.11
C LEU A 45 -6.44 5.84 18.99
N SER A 46 -7.63 6.13 18.46
CA SER A 46 -8.90 5.90 19.17
C SER A 46 -9.32 4.42 19.16
N VAL A 47 -8.80 3.64 18.20
CA VAL A 47 -9.12 2.23 18.02
C VAL A 47 -7.96 1.33 18.46
N LYS A 48 -6.75 1.58 17.96
CA LYS A 48 -5.58 0.75 18.25
C LYS A 48 -4.27 1.49 18.15
N LYS A 49 -3.29 1.02 18.92
CA LYS A 49 -1.90 1.51 18.85
C LYS A 49 -1.14 0.95 17.64
N ALA A 50 -1.57 -0.16 17.05
CA ALA A 50 -0.94 -0.73 15.86
C ALA A 50 -1.32 0.05 14.60
N TYR A 51 -0.48 0.00 13.58
CA TYR A 51 -0.76 0.55 12.26
C TYR A 51 -1.59 -0.42 11.41
N ASP A 52 -2.31 0.14 10.44
CA ASP A 52 -3.04 -0.57 9.40
C ASP A 52 -2.35 -0.44 8.05
N ALA A 53 -2.24 -1.57 7.33
CA ALA A 53 -1.72 -1.58 5.98
C ALA A 53 -2.82 -1.17 5.00
N ILE A 54 -2.59 -0.11 4.23
CA ILE A 54 -3.58 0.44 3.30
C ILE A 54 -3.17 0.19 1.85
N PHE A 55 -4.07 -0.42 1.07
CA PHE A 55 -3.86 -0.61 -0.36
C PHE A 55 -3.86 0.73 -1.11
N TRP A 56 -2.69 1.13 -1.59
CA TRP A 56 -2.49 2.43 -2.22
C TRP A 56 -2.34 2.33 -3.74
N ASN A 57 -3.49 2.38 -4.43
CA ASN A 57 -3.56 2.39 -5.90
C ASN A 57 -4.53 3.47 -6.40
N LEU A 58 -4.11 4.75 -6.44
CA LEU A 58 -4.99 5.82 -6.92
C LEU A 58 -5.31 5.65 -8.41
N PRO A 59 -6.56 5.95 -8.83
CA PRO A 59 -6.90 6.03 -10.25
C PRO A 59 -6.17 7.19 -10.93
N GLU A 60 -6.05 8.32 -10.25
CA GLU A 60 -5.34 9.51 -10.73
C GLU A 60 -4.03 9.69 -9.96
N LYS A 61 -2.90 9.66 -10.68
CA LYS A 61 -1.58 9.80 -10.09
C LYS A 61 -1.11 11.25 -10.15
N TYR A 62 -0.40 11.68 -9.11
CA TYR A 62 0.26 12.98 -9.10
C TYR A 62 1.27 13.09 -10.26
N VAL A 63 1.25 14.24 -10.94
CA VAL A 63 2.18 14.58 -12.02
C VAL A 63 3.12 15.67 -11.50
N TRP A 64 4.43 15.38 -11.54
CA TRP A 64 5.45 16.36 -11.20
C TRP A 64 5.39 17.54 -12.18
N LYS A 65 5.28 18.76 -11.64
CA LYS A 65 5.15 19.98 -12.45
C LYS A 65 6.48 20.55 -12.92
N GLU A 66 7.55 20.23 -12.21
CA GLU A 66 8.88 20.82 -12.42
C GLU A 66 9.94 19.73 -12.47
N THR A 67 11.05 20.00 -13.16
CA THR A 67 12.23 19.13 -13.18
C THR A 67 13.07 19.34 -11.93
N PRO A 68 13.72 18.28 -11.38
CA PRO A 68 14.64 18.43 -10.26
C PRO A 68 15.73 19.48 -10.54
N PRO A 69 16.18 20.24 -9.53
CA PRO A 69 17.23 21.24 -9.71
C PRO A 69 18.54 20.59 -10.16
N LYS A 70 19.35 21.33 -10.92
CA LYS A 70 20.70 20.89 -11.29
C LYS A 70 21.59 20.81 -10.04
N GLN A 71 22.41 19.77 -9.97
CA GLN A 71 23.38 19.61 -8.88
C GLN A 71 24.39 20.76 -8.89
N SER A 72 24.66 21.37 -7.73
CA SER A 72 25.66 22.42 -7.62
C SER A 72 27.07 21.86 -7.88
N GLN A 73 27.85 22.55 -8.72
CA GLN A 73 29.28 22.26 -8.83
C GLN A 73 29.94 22.77 -7.53
N LYS A 74 30.53 21.86 -6.75
CA LYS A 74 31.39 22.27 -5.63
C LYS A 74 32.62 22.96 -6.22
N ALA A 75 32.95 24.14 -5.70
CA ALA A 75 34.16 24.89 -6.04
C ALA A 75 35.42 24.22 -5.47
#